data_AF-A0A0F9IHJ2-F1
#
_entry.id   AF-A0A0F9IHJ2-F1
#
_cell.length_a   1.000
_cell.length_b   1.000
_cell.length_c   1.000
_cell.angle_alpha   90.00
_cell.angle_beta   90.00
_cell.angle_gamma   90.00
#
_symmetry.space_group_name_H-M   'P 1'
#
loop_
_entity.id
_entity.type
_entity.pdbx_description
1 polymer ?
#
loop_
_entity_poly.entity_id
_entity_poly.type
_entity_poly.pdbx_seq_one_letter_code
_entity_poly.pdbx_strand_id
1 'polypeptide(L)'
;MVATIYGAEKDVYLVGTQQLYALGQKLETPDGSIFRFTEMAGTVGVANKLYQSSVAEANWEGTDATLVAGATSIPFADGGTTFAVDEAAGGTLHLEEVADLGTTYRVKSNTVTSGSVTTMQLEDGVTVLAAVTANGVTFIKNPWKDVLVVPSPETALVIGVARNIIAANGFGWMQSRGVATCLGNGVQVVGQLMVPSNAVDGATANKKTTGTATATTVTTVITHNSGSTPNGSEITINYLESPTTAVDTRSLGTFSATQFTITLKVDPSTNDLDLIWTLESLAAPIGICLEAGASAEFQPIFLTIE
;
A
#
# COMPACT_ATOMS: atom_id res chain seq x y z
N MET A 1 5.64 -22.36 22.09
CA MET A 1 6.23 -21.00 22.15
C MET A 1 7.60 -21.08 21.50
N VAL A 2 7.81 -20.41 20.36
CA VAL A 2 9.09 -20.44 19.65
C VAL A 2 10.08 -19.57 20.42
N ALA A 3 11.00 -20.20 21.17
CA ALA A 3 11.91 -19.53 22.08
C ALA A 3 12.88 -18.60 21.33
N THR A 4 13.19 -17.41 21.83
CA THR A 4 14.20 -16.54 21.20
C THR A 4 15.58 -17.19 21.31
N ILE A 5 16.30 -17.27 20.19
CA ILE A 5 17.69 -17.73 20.18
C ILE A 5 18.60 -16.51 20.33
N TYR A 6 19.46 -16.52 21.34
CA TYR A 6 20.56 -15.56 21.44
C TYR A 6 21.75 -16.10 20.66
N GLY A 7 21.98 -15.55 19.47
CA GLY A 7 22.97 -16.05 18.52
C GLY A 7 24.29 -15.26 18.61
N ALA A 8 25.39 -15.89 18.18
CA ALA A 8 26.62 -15.17 17.91
C ALA A 8 26.50 -14.38 16.60
N GLU A 9 27.29 -13.31 16.43
CA GLU A 9 27.34 -12.50 15.19
C GLU A 9 27.52 -13.33 13.92
N LYS A 10 28.23 -14.46 14.00
CA LYS A 10 28.44 -15.36 12.86
C LYS A 10 27.16 -16.08 12.41
N ASP A 11 26.20 -16.28 13.31
CA ASP A 11 25.05 -17.17 13.07
C ASP A 11 24.05 -16.56 12.09
N VAL A 12 24.02 -15.21 11.98
CA VAL A 12 23.16 -14.49 11.03
C VAL A 12 23.54 -14.72 9.57
N TYR A 13 24.76 -15.21 9.31
CA TYR A 13 25.25 -15.52 7.96
C TYR A 13 25.00 -16.97 7.55
N LEU A 14 24.39 -17.78 8.43
CA LEU A 14 24.05 -19.16 8.16
C LEU A 14 22.97 -19.24 7.07
N VAL A 15 23.29 -19.97 6.01
CA VAL A 15 22.40 -20.29 4.90
C VAL A 15 22.55 -21.76 4.54
N GLY A 16 21.53 -22.39 3.97
CA GLY A 16 21.61 -23.79 3.57
C GLY A 16 20.36 -24.27 2.81
N THR A 17 20.37 -25.54 2.42
CA THR A 17 19.23 -26.20 1.75
C THR A 17 18.31 -26.94 2.71
N GLN A 18 18.67 -26.99 4.00
CA GLN A 18 17.88 -27.66 5.03
C GLN A 18 17.31 -26.63 5.99
N GLN A 19 16.07 -26.86 6.41
CA GLN A 19 15.42 -26.07 7.43
C GLN A 19 15.99 -26.42 8.81
N LEU A 20 16.92 -25.59 9.30
CA LEU A 20 17.55 -25.79 10.61
C LEU A 20 16.71 -25.26 11.79
N TYR A 21 15.80 -24.33 11.51
CA TYR A 21 14.94 -23.69 12.50
C TYR A 21 13.51 -23.54 11.98
N ALA A 22 12.55 -23.37 12.89
CA ALA A 22 11.18 -23.07 12.49
C ALA A 22 11.12 -21.76 11.69
N LEU A 23 10.30 -21.71 10.64
CA LEU A 23 10.10 -20.48 9.88
C LEU A 23 9.51 -19.39 10.78
N GLY A 24 10.09 -18.19 10.72
CA GLY A 24 9.78 -17.08 11.61
C GLY A 24 10.44 -17.15 13.00
N GLN A 25 11.27 -18.17 13.27
CA GLN A 25 12.12 -18.23 14.46
C GLN A 25 12.87 -16.92 14.65
N LYS A 26 12.86 -16.35 15.88
CA LYS A 26 13.60 -15.12 16.19
C LYS A 26 15.03 -15.46 16.62
N LEU A 27 16.00 -14.77 16.03
CA LEU A 27 17.38 -14.70 16.54
C LEU A 27 17.72 -13.25 16.88
N GLU A 28 18.38 -13.07 18.01
CA GLU A 28 18.82 -11.76 18.52
C GLU A 28 20.34 -11.81 18.73
N THR A 29 21.04 -10.81 18.16
CA THR A 29 22.50 -10.69 18.23
C THR A 29 22.93 -9.74 19.37
N PRO A 30 24.22 -9.77 19.78
CA PRO A 30 24.71 -8.91 20.87
C PRO A 30 24.55 -7.41 20.64
N ASP A 31 24.52 -6.96 19.38
CA ASP A 31 24.24 -5.57 19.00
C ASP A 31 22.75 -5.18 19.09
N GLY A 32 21.87 -6.13 19.44
CA GLY A 32 20.43 -5.96 19.53
C GLY A 32 19.68 -6.04 18.19
N SER A 33 20.36 -6.40 17.11
CA SER A 33 19.70 -6.67 15.82
C SER A 33 18.82 -7.94 15.92
N ILE A 34 17.69 -7.93 15.21
CA ILE A 34 16.73 -9.04 15.21
C ILE A 34 16.63 -9.63 13.81
N PHE A 35 16.67 -10.95 13.78
CA PHE A 35 16.57 -11.77 12.59
C PHE A 35 15.41 -12.76 12.69
N ARG A 36 14.87 -13.13 11.54
CA ARG A 36 13.82 -14.13 11.39
C ARG A 36 14.28 -15.20 10.40
N PHE A 37 14.10 -16.47 10.74
CA PHE A 37 14.49 -17.57 9.84
C PHE A 37 13.46 -17.70 8.72
N THR A 38 13.93 -17.83 7.49
CA THR A 38 13.11 -17.73 6.26
C THR A 38 13.49 -18.78 5.23
N GLU A 39 12.55 -19.08 4.34
CA GLU A 39 12.76 -19.87 3.13
C GLU A 39 12.57 -18.97 1.91
N MET A 40 13.53 -19.00 0.99
CA MET A 40 13.41 -18.34 -0.32
C MET A 40 12.45 -19.12 -1.21
N ALA A 41 11.67 -18.41 -2.03
CA ALA A 41 10.94 -19.05 -3.12
C ALA A 41 11.89 -19.63 -4.19
N GLY A 42 11.34 -19.99 -5.36
CA GLY A 42 12.09 -20.57 -6.49
C GLY A 42 13.18 -19.69 -7.14
N THR A 43 13.55 -18.57 -6.54
CA THR A 43 14.59 -17.64 -7.03
C THR A 43 15.69 -17.44 -6.00
N VAL A 44 16.94 -17.28 -6.45
CA VAL A 44 18.08 -16.98 -5.57
C VAL A 44 17.89 -15.62 -4.89
N GLY A 45 18.01 -15.62 -3.56
CA GLY A 45 18.03 -14.41 -2.76
C GLY A 45 19.36 -13.67 -2.89
N VAL A 46 19.29 -12.39 -3.23
CA VAL A 46 20.41 -11.45 -3.28
C VAL A 46 20.52 -10.69 -1.95
N ALA A 47 21.75 -10.55 -1.45
CA ALA A 47 22.05 -9.76 -0.26
C ALA A 47 21.72 -8.27 -0.46
N ASN A 48 21.43 -7.58 0.64
CA ASN A 48 21.07 -6.15 0.72
C ASN A 48 19.76 -5.76 0.01
N LYS A 49 19.00 -6.70 -0.55
CA LYS A 49 17.65 -6.43 -1.07
C LYS A 49 16.60 -6.57 0.01
N LEU A 50 15.53 -5.79 -0.14
CA LEU A 50 14.31 -5.88 0.65
C LEU A 50 13.44 -7.04 0.14
N TYR A 51 12.85 -7.80 1.06
CA TYR A 51 12.00 -8.95 0.80
C TYR A 51 10.62 -8.78 1.43
N GLN A 52 9.63 -9.43 0.81
CA GLN A 52 8.27 -9.59 1.29
C GLN A 52 7.90 -11.06 1.42
N SER A 53 6.80 -11.34 2.13
CA SER A 53 6.16 -12.65 2.11
C SER A 53 5.74 -13.05 0.70
N SER A 54 5.35 -14.32 0.53
CA SER A 54 4.58 -14.72 -0.64
C SER A 54 3.31 -13.85 -0.78
N VAL A 55 2.87 -13.66 -2.01
CA VAL A 55 1.60 -12.97 -2.30
C VAL A 55 0.45 -13.86 -1.88
N ALA A 56 -0.63 -13.26 -1.38
CA ALA A 56 -1.85 -14.01 -1.05
C ALA A 56 -2.52 -14.50 -2.35
N GLU A 57 -2.97 -15.75 -2.35
CA GLU A 57 -3.70 -16.33 -3.48
C GLU A 57 -5.20 -16.04 -3.34
N ALA A 58 -5.82 -15.51 -4.39
CA ALA A 58 -7.25 -15.16 -4.37
C ALA A 58 -8.17 -16.36 -4.11
N ASN A 59 -7.74 -17.56 -4.50
CA ASN A 59 -8.49 -18.79 -4.31
C ASN A 59 -8.46 -19.30 -2.86
N TRP A 60 -7.75 -18.63 -1.95
CA TRP A 60 -7.62 -19.04 -0.56
C TRP A 60 -8.43 -18.19 0.42
N GLU A 61 -9.27 -17.28 -0.08
CA GLU A 61 -10.09 -16.36 0.71
C GLU A 61 -11.55 -16.81 0.75
N GLY A 62 -12.18 -16.74 1.94
CA GLY A 62 -13.62 -16.93 2.11
C GLY A 62 -14.17 -18.28 1.63
N THR A 63 -13.34 -19.33 1.68
CA THR A 63 -13.70 -20.65 1.14
C THR A 63 -14.59 -21.41 2.11
N ASP A 64 -15.66 -22.05 1.62
CA ASP A 64 -16.58 -22.79 2.49
C ASP A 64 -15.94 -24.06 3.06
N ALA A 65 -15.97 -24.20 4.39
CA ALA A 65 -15.60 -25.43 5.07
C ALA A 65 -16.65 -25.86 6.10
N THR A 66 -16.89 -27.17 6.20
CA THR A 66 -17.62 -27.77 7.31
C THR A 66 -16.65 -28.07 8.45
N LEU A 67 -16.87 -27.45 9.60
CA LEU A 67 -16.10 -27.61 10.82
C LEU A 67 -16.81 -28.57 11.78
N VAL A 68 -16.02 -29.47 12.39
CA VAL A 68 -16.50 -30.42 13.39
C VAL A 68 -15.81 -30.11 14.71
N ALA A 69 -16.58 -29.76 15.74
CA ALA A 69 -16.03 -29.49 17.07
C ALA A 69 -15.19 -30.68 17.58
N GLY A 70 -14.03 -30.39 18.15
CA GLY A 70 -13.07 -31.39 18.62
C GLY A 70 -12.15 -31.97 17.54
N ALA A 71 -12.35 -31.65 16.26
CA ALA A 71 -11.46 -32.11 15.20
C ALA A 71 -10.06 -31.47 15.31
N THR A 72 -9.03 -32.21 14.93
CA THR A 72 -7.63 -31.76 14.90
C THR A 72 -7.19 -31.31 13.50
N SER A 73 -8.12 -31.27 12.54
CA SER A 73 -7.87 -30.85 11.17
C SER A 73 -9.09 -30.16 10.57
N ILE A 74 -8.85 -29.23 9.66
CA ILE A 74 -9.89 -28.53 8.91
C ILE A 74 -9.78 -28.90 7.43
N PRO A 75 -10.86 -29.34 6.77
CA PRO A 75 -10.88 -29.48 5.32
C PRO A 75 -10.97 -28.09 4.68
N PHE A 76 -9.96 -27.71 3.91
CA PHE A 76 -9.88 -26.41 3.26
C PHE A 76 -10.14 -26.57 1.76
N ALA A 77 -11.15 -25.87 1.21
CA ALA A 77 -11.41 -25.88 -0.21
C ALA A 77 -10.38 -24.98 -0.92
N ASP A 78 -9.42 -25.57 -1.64
CA ASP A 78 -8.25 -24.85 -2.18
C ASP A 78 -8.50 -24.16 -3.54
N GLY A 79 -9.74 -24.18 -4.02
CA GLY A 79 -10.12 -23.63 -5.32
C GLY A 79 -9.43 -24.31 -6.51
N GLY A 80 -8.90 -25.54 -6.34
CA GLY A 80 -8.11 -26.24 -7.34
C GLY A 80 -6.62 -25.89 -7.33
N THR A 81 -6.18 -25.08 -6.36
CA THR A 81 -4.76 -24.75 -6.17
C THR A 81 -4.07 -25.91 -5.47
N THR A 82 -3.11 -26.55 -6.14
CA THR A 82 -2.38 -27.68 -5.54
C THR A 82 -1.41 -27.18 -4.49
N PHE A 83 -1.56 -27.66 -3.27
CA PHE A 83 -0.58 -27.52 -2.20
C PHE A 83 0.48 -28.61 -2.31
N ALA A 84 1.74 -28.22 -2.18
CA ALA A 84 2.83 -29.13 -1.86
C ALA A 84 2.74 -29.60 -0.40
N VAL A 85 3.49 -30.66 -0.07
CA VAL A 85 3.63 -31.11 1.34
C VAL A 85 4.17 -29.96 2.19
N ASP A 86 3.54 -29.72 3.33
CA ASP A 86 3.92 -28.69 4.30
C ASP A 86 3.97 -27.25 3.75
N GLU A 87 3.31 -27.00 2.61
CA GLU A 87 3.17 -25.65 2.06
C GLU A 87 2.40 -24.71 2.99
N ALA A 88 1.42 -25.24 3.74
CA ALA A 88 0.62 -24.50 4.69
C ALA A 88 1.23 -24.43 6.11
N ALA A 89 2.35 -25.13 6.35
CA ALA A 89 2.93 -25.26 7.69
C ALA A 89 3.35 -23.91 8.28
N GLY A 90 2.89 -23.64 9.51
CA GLY A 90 3.09 -22.40 10.24
C GLY A 90 2.24 -21.22 9.77
N GLY A 91 1.36 -21.40 8.77
CA GLY A 91 0.35 -20.44 8.35
C GLY A 91 -0.86 -20.40 9.30
N THR A 92 -1.88 -19.63 8.92
CA THR A 92 -3.10 -19.43 9.72
C THR A 92 -4.37 -19.56 8.90
N LEU A 93 -5.40 -20.13 9.52
CA LEU A 93 -6.77 -20.15 9.03
C LEU A 93 -7.59 -19.16 9.85
N HIS A 94 -8.29 -18.27 9.16
CA HIS A 94 -9.16 -17.27 9.75
C HIS A 94 -10.62 -17.62 9.43
N LEU A 95 -11.45 -17.63 10.46
CA LEU A 95 -12.86 -18.01 10.36
C LEU A 95 -13.77 -16.79 10.44
N GLU A 96 -14.75 -16.74 9.55
CA GLU A 96 -15.56 -15.54 9.27
C GLU A 96 -17.07 -15.74 9.51
N GLU A 97 -17.50 -16.96 9.81
CA GLU A 97 -18.93 -17.24 10.07
C GLU A 97 -19.38 -16.81 11.46
N VAL A 98 -20.64 -16.39 11.60
CA VAL A 98 -21.22 -15.86 12.86
C VAL A 98 -21.04 -16.82 14.04
N ALA A 99 -21.12 -18.13 13.80
CA ALA A 99 -21.00 -19.15 14.83
C ALA A 99 -19.57 -19.38 15.35
N ASP A 100 -18.54 -18.91 14.64
CA ASP A 100 -17.12 -19.08 15.00
C ASP A 100 -16.27 -17.86 14.58
N LEU A 101 -16.86 -16.68 14.71
CA LEU A 101 -16.33 -15.44 14.16
C LEU A 101 -15.02 -15.03 14.84
N GLY A 102 -13.98 -14.82 14.04
CA GLY A 102 -12.69 -14.30 14.51
C GLY A 102 -11.76 -15.34 15.13
N THR A 103 -12.17 -16.61 15.15
CA THR A 103 -11.27 -17.69 15.57
C THR A 103 -10.16 -17.86 14.54
N THR A 104 -8.90 -17.92 15.00
CA THR A 104 -7.72 -18.12 14.15
C THR A 104 -7.00 -19.39 14.58
N TYR A 105 -6.84 -20.33 13.64
CA TYR A 105 -6.12 -21.58 13.86
C TYR A 105 -4.77 -21.56 13.18
N ARG A 106 -3.75 -22.06 13.87
CA ARG A 106 -2.41 -22.24 13.29
C ARG A 106 -2.31 -23.63 12.68
N VAL A 107 -1.77 -23.69 11.47
CA VAL A 107 -1.61 -24.94 10.71
C VAL A 107 -0.24 -25.53 11.02
N LYS A 108 -0.22 -26.78 11.46
CA LYS A 108 1.00 -27.55 11.69
C LYS A 108 1.58 -28.08 10.39
N SER A 109 0.72 -28.68 9.56
CA SER A 109 1.09 -29.31 8.31
C SER A 109 -0.10 -29.46 7.38
N ASN A 110 0.18 -29.75 6.12
CA ASN A 110 -0.78 -30.23 5.15
C ASN A 110 -0.13 -31.32 4.31
N THR A 111 -0.95 -32.26 3.86
CA THR A 111 -0.56 -33.21 2.81
C THR A 111 -0.70 -32.58 1.43
N VAL A 112 -0.16 -33.22 0.40
CA VAL A 112 -0.45 -32.83 -0.99
C VAL A 112 -1.97 -32.81 -1.19
N THR A 113 -2.46 -31.79 -1.90
CA THR A 113 -3.87 -31.69 -2.28
C THR A 113 -4.32 -32.97 -2.98
N SER A 114 -5.42 -33.55 -2.51
CA SER A 114 -6.08 -34.68 -3.16
C SER A 114 -7.46 -34.25 -3.65
N GLY A 115 -7.54 -33.75 -4.88
CA GLY A 115 -8.78 -33.22 -5.46
C GLY A 115 -8.85 -31.70 -5.34
N SER A 116 -9.91 -31.18 -4.72
CA SER A 116 -10.14 -29.73 -4.52
C SER A 116 -10.25 -29.34 -3.03
N VAL A 117 -9.82 -30.25 -2.16
CA VAL A 117 -9.83 -30.06 -0.72
C VAL A 117 -8.48 -30.49 -0.17
N THR A 118 -7.87 -29.61 0.60
CA THR A 118 -6.61 -29.83 1.30
C THR A 118 -6.89 -29.98 2.79
N THR A 119 -6.40 -31.06 3.39
CA THR A 119 -6.52 -31.26 4.84
C THR A 119 -5.47 -30.46 5.57
N MET A 120 -5.89 -29.43 6.29
CA MET A 120 -5.03 -28.60 7.13
C MET A 120 -4.98 -29.17 8.55
N GLN A 121 -3.84 -29.73 8.96
CA GLN A 121 -3.66 -30.24 10.32
C GLN A 121 -3.37 -29.10 11.27
N LEU A 122 -4.06 -29.07 12.41
CA LEU A 122 -3.86 -28.05 13.44
C LEU A 122 -2.64 -28.37 14.31
N GLU A 123 -2.14 -27.36 15.02
CA GLU A 123 -1.08 -27.53 16.02
C GLU A 123 -1.47 -28.52 17.13
N ASP A 124 -0.45 -29.17 17.72
CA ASP A 124 -0.67 -30.19 18.73
C ASP A 124 -1.42 -29.63 19.95
N GLY A 125 -2.52 -30.31 20.33
CA GLY A 125 -3.39 -29.89 21.43
C GLY A 125 -4.40 -28.80 21.07
N VAL A 126 -4.46 -28.36 19.81
CA VAL A 126 -5.49 -27.45 19.30
C VAL A 126 -6.59 -28.26 18.62
N THR A 127 -7.85 -27.94 18.95
CA THR A 127 -9.02 -28.52 18.31
C THR A 127 -9.99 -27.43 17.85
N VAL A 128 -10.79 -27.76 16.85
CA VAL A 128 -11.92 -26.93 16.41
C VAL A 128 -12.88 -26.71 17.59
N LEU A 129 -13.25 -25.46 17.84
CA LEU A 129 -14.03 -25.06 19.02
C LEU A 129 -15.54 -25.22 18.79
N ALA A 130 -16.02 -24.79 17.62
CA ALA A 130 -17.42 -24.82 17.25
C ALA A 130 -17.64 -25.67 15.99
N ALA A 131 -18.76 -26.40 15.95
CA ALA A 131 -19.18 -27.07 14.74
C ALA A 131 -19.96 -26.08 13.87
N VAL A 132 -19.60 -25.98 12.58
CA VAL A 132 -20.18 -25.04 11.62
C VAL A 132 -20.32 -25.75 10.28
N THR A 133 -21.47 -25.64 9.62
CA THR A 133 -21.73 -26.38 8.37
C THR A 133 -21.17 -25.71 7.12
N ALA A 134 -21.14 -24.37 7.11
CA ALA A 134 -20.54 -23.57 6.06
C ALA A 134 -19.85 -22.38 6.73
N ASN A 135 -18.53 -22.46 6.91
CA ASN A 135 -17.73 -21.38 7.45
C ASN A 135 -16.87 -20.79 6.34
N GLY A 136 -16.88 -19.47 6.18
CA GLY A 136 -15.90 -18.78 5.36
C GLY A 136 -14.51 -18.91 5.99
N VAL A 137 -13.62 -19.65 5.34
CA VAL A 137 -12.25 -19.89 5.78
C VAL A 137 -11.27 -19.22 4.85
N THR A 138 -10.47 -18.30 5.41
CA THR A 138 -9.37 -17.64 4.72
C THR A 138 -8.03 -18.19 5.20
N PHE A 139 -7.21 -18.70 4.28
CA PHE A 139 -5.87 -19.19 4.58
C PHE A 139 -4.80 -18.15 4.26
N ILE A 140 -3.92 -17.88 5.23
CA ILE A 140 -2.75 -17.03 5.07
C ILE A 140 -1.49 -17.88 5.29
N LYS A 141 -0.66 -17.99 4.22
CA LYS A 141 0.63 -18.68 4.28
C LYS A 141 1.56 -18.01 5.31
N ASN A 142 2.45 -18.80 5.92
CA ASN A 142 3.47 -18.28 6.82
C ASN A 142 4.29 -17.17 6.12
N PRO A 143 4.35 -15.93 6.66
CA PRO A 143 5.03 -14.82 5.99
C PRO A 143 6.52 -15.03 5.72
N TRP A 144 7.13 -16.00 6.38
CA TRP A 144 8.55 -16.34 6.28
C TRP A 144 8.82 -17.54 5.36
N LYS A 145 7.79 -18.08 4.71
CA LYS A 145 7.87 -19.15 3.70
C LYS A 145 7.78 -18.55 2.29
N ASP A 146 8.50 -19.13 1.34
CA ASP A 146 8.50 -18.73 -0.07
C ASP A 146 8.69 -17.21 -0.26
N VAL A 147 9.67 -16.63 0.45
CA VAL A 147 9.85 -15.18 0.44
C VAL A 147 10.37 -14.68 -0.90
N LEU A 148 9.93 -13.49 -1.29
CA LEU A 148 10.18 -12.88 -2.60
C LEU A 148 10.85 -11.53 -2.44
N VAL A 149 11.67 -11.13 -3.41
CA VAL A 149 12.16 -9.75 -3.49
C VAL A 149 10.94 -8.83 -3.59
N VAL A 150 10.92 -7.74 -2.83
CA VAL A 150 9.84 -6.75 -2.91
C VAL A 150 9.76 -6.21 -4.35
N PRO A 151 8.67 -6.43 -5.09
CA PRO A 151 8.47 -5.81 -6.39
C PRO A 151 8.25 -4.30 -6.21
N SER A 152 8.36 -3.57 -7.30
CA SER A 152 8.05 -2.14 -7.37
C SER A 152 6.76 -1.91 -8.15
N PRO A 153 5.60 -1.63 -7.49
CA PRO A 153 5.37 -1.46 -6.05
C PRO A 153 5.21 -2.78 -5.28
N GLU A 154 5.29 -2.71 -3.95
CA GLU A 154 5.12 -3.86 -3.06
C GLU A 154 3.73 -4.51 -3.19
N THR A 155 3.66 -5.83 -3.04
CA THR A 155 2.40 -6.59 -3.20
C THR A 155 2.04 -7.43 -1.98
N ALA A 156 2.94 -7.53 -1.00
CA ALA A 156 2.73 -8.31 0.21
C ALA A 156 3.46 -7.71 1.41
N LEU A 157 3.37 -8.37 2.56
CA LEU A 157 4.00 -7.92 3.81
C LEU A 157 5.52 -7.85 3.62
N VAL A 158 6.10 -6.67 3.80
CA VAL A 158 7.56 -6.49 3.84
C VAL A 158 8.11 -7.10 5.13
N ILE A 159 9.07 -8.01 4.99
CA ILE A 159 9.55 -8.85 6.10
C ILE A 159 10.99 -8.55 6.55
N GLY A 160 11.82 -7.96 5.68
CA GLY A 160 13.17 -7.55 6.05
C GLY A 160 14.17 -7.59 4.91
N VAL A 161 15.45 -7.63 5.27
CA VAL A 161 16.59 -7.56 4.34
C VAL A 161 17.49 -8.78 4.50
N ALA A 162 17.87 -9.40 3.39
CA ALA A 162 18.81 -10.51 3.40
C ALA A 162 20.25 -10.01 3.61
N ARG A 163 20.97 -10.58 4.58
CA ARG A 163 22.39 -10.24 4.85
C ARG A 163 23.38 -11.07 4.03
N ASN A 164 22.93 -12.20 3.50
CA ASN A 164 23.73 -13.10 2.69
C ASN A 164 22.92 -13.57 1.48
N ILE A 165 23.59 -14.12 0.48
CA ILE A 165 22.94 -14.79 -0.65
C ILE A 165 22.33 -16.10 -0.14
N ILE A 166 21.07 -16.35 -0.48
CA ILE A 166 20.35 -17.57 -0.12
C ILE A 166 19.95 -18.26 -1.43
N ALA A 167 20.23 -19.56 -1.57
CA ALA A 167 19.86 -20.29 -2.78
C ALA A 167 18.32 -20.30 -3.00
N ALA A 168 17.87 -20.53 -4.23
CA ALA A 168 16.46 -20.81 -4.50
C ALA A 168 15.98 -22.01 -3.68
N ASN A 169 14.79 -21.91 -3.07
CA ASN A 169 14.27 -22.89 -2.10
C ASN A 169 15.22 -23.16 -0.91
N GLY A 170 16.14 -22.23 -0.65
CA GLY A 170 17.09 -22.29 0.45
C GLY A 170 16.59 -21.55 1.68
N PHE A 171 17.24 -21.80 2.80
CA PHE A 171 16.90 -21.24 4.09
C PHE A 171 18.01 -20.32 4.61
N GLY A 172 17.62 -19.28 5.34
CA GLY A 172 18.56 -18.34 5.95
C GLY A 172 17.89 -17.31 6.84
N TRP A 173 18.71 -16.43 7.42
CA TRP A 173 18.26 -15.38 8.32
C TRP A 173 17.99 -14.06 7.57
N MET A 174 16.82 -13.48 7.86
CA MET A 174 16.41 -12.18 7.34
C MET A 174 16.40 -11.14 8.46
N GLN A 175 17.08 -10.00 8.26
CA GLN A 175 17.14 -8.94 9.27
C GLN A 175 15.85 -8.14 9.26
N SER A 176 15.13 -8.13 10.38
CA SER A 176 13.88 -7.38 10.57
C SER A 176 14.05 -6.15 11.48
N ARG A 177 15.16 -6.06 12.23
CA ARG A 177 15.48 -4.90 13.09
C ARG A 177 16.99 -4.75 13.24
N GLY A 178 17.43 -3.50 13.45
CA GLY A 178 18.83 -3.14 13.69
C GLY A 178 19.43 -2.41 12.50
N VAL A 179 20.75 -2.24 12.52
CA VAL A 179 21.46 -1.55 11.43
C VAL A 179 21.65 -2.51 10.25
N ALA A 180 21.05 -2.17 9.12
CA ALA A 180 21.08 -2.97 7.90
C ALA A 180 21.66 -2.18 6.72
N THR A 181 22.33 -2.89 5.83
CA THR A 181 22.71 -2.36 4.51
C THR A 181 21.60 -2.70 3.52
N CYS A 182 21.06 -1.68 2.86
CA CYS A 182 19.95 -1.82 1.91
C CYS A 182 20.34 -1.25 0.55
N LEU A 183 19.80 -1.83 -0.52
CA LEU A 183 19.84 -1.25 -1.85
C LEU A 183 19.02 0.04 -1.86
N GLY A 184 19.65 1.18 -2.16
CA GLY A 184 18.97 2.46 -2.29
C GLY A 184 18.58 2.76 -3.75
N ASN A 185 17.39 3.30 -3.95
CA ASN A 185 16.97 3.87 -5.23
C ASN A 185 17.06 5.41 -5.16
N GLY A 186 17.87 6.01 -6.04
CA GLY A 186 18.09 7.45 -6.10
C GLY A 186 18.98 8.00 -4.98
N VAL A 187 18.92 9.32 -4.77
CA VAL A 187 19.69 10.03 -3.75
C VAL A 187 18.98 9.95 -2.41
N GLN A 188 19.68 9.44 -1.39
CA GLN A 188 19.12 9.29 -0.05
C GLN A 188 19.33 10.55 0.78
N VAL A 189 18.28 10.98 1.49
CA VAL A 189 18.34 12.17 2.33
C VAL A 189 18.53 11.76 3.78
N VAL A 190 19.62 12.22 4.40
CA VAL A 190 19.91 11.92 5.80
C VAL A 190 18.78 12.43 6.71
N GLY A 191 18.32 11.58 7.63
CA GLY A 191 17.23 11.90 8.56
C GLY A 191 15.82 11.68 8.01
N GLN A 192 15.66 11.33 6.72
CA GLN A 192 14.37 10.94 6.17
C GLN A 192 14.07 9.46 6.42
N LEU A 193 12.78 9.16 6.55
CA LEU A 193 12.31 7.78 6.59
C LEU A 193 12.44 7.15 5.20
N MET A 194 12.75 5.86 5.18
CA MET A 194 12.85 5.06 3.97
C MET A 194 11.65 4.10 3.88
N VAL A 195 11.15 3.88 2.68
CA VAL A 195 10.06 2.94 2.36
C VAL A 195 10.48 2.05 1.19
N PRO A 196 9.77 0.94 0.90
CA PRO A 196 9.97 0.19 -0.33
C PRO A 196 9.93 1.12 -1.56
N SER A 197 10.80 0.85 -2.52
CA SER A 197 10.81 1.63 -3.76
C SER A 197 9.64 1.24 -4.66
N ASN A 198 9.06 2.23 -5.33
CA ASN A 198 8.05 2.04 -6.38
C ASN A 198 8.64 1.99 -7.80
N ALA A 199 9.98 1.91 -7.95
CA ALA A 199 10.64 1.92 -9.26
C ALA A 199 11.82 0.95 -9.42
N VAL A 200 12.32 0.33 -8.34
CA VAL A 200 13.42 -0.64 -8.39
C VAL A 200 13.17 -1.77 -7.39
N ASP A 201 13.02 -2.99 -7.90
CA ASP A 201 12.73 -4.18 -7.09
C ASP A 201 13.78 -4.46 -6.01
N GLY A 202 13.32 -4.60 -4.77
CA GLY A 202 14.12 -4.86 -3.58
C GLY A 202 14.90 -3.65 -3.08
N ALA A 203 14.69 -2.45 -3.64
CA ALA A 203 15.31 -1.23 -3.17
C ALA A 203 14.43 -0.48 -2.16
N THR A 204 15.05 0.40 -1.38
CA THR A 204 14.37 1.40 -0.56
C THR A 204 14.51 2.79 -1.19
N ALA A 205 13.52 3.65 -0.98
CA ALA A 205 13.52 5.04 -1.42
C ALA A 205 13.04 5.96 -0.28
N ASN A 206 13.36 7.26 -0.34
CA ASN A 206 12.85 8.22 0.63
C ASN A 206 11.31 8.18 0.66
N LYS A 207 10.73 8.12 1.87
CA LYS A 207 9.30 8.24 2.07
C LYS A 207 8.86 9.59 1.53
N LYS A 208 7.98 9.59 0.53
CA LYS A 208 7.35 10.83 0.07
C LYS A 208 6.48 11.37 1.21
N THR A 209 6.82 12.53 1.76
CA THR A 209 6.05 13.20 2.83
C THR A 209 4.88 14.03 2.30
N THR A 210 4.73 14.12 0.98
CA THR A 210 3.65 14.85 0.30
C THR A 210 3.35 14.16 -1.02
N GLY A 211 2.06 14.01 -1.32
CA GLY A 211 1.57 13.39 -2.56
C GLY A 211 2.24 14.03 -3.78
N THR A 212 2.56 13.20 -4.75
CA THR A 212 2.99 13.67 -6.08
C THR A 212 1.75 14.10 -6.88
N ALA A 213 0.88 14.92 -6.29
CA ALA A 213 0.03 15.76 -7.10
C ALA A 213 1.01 16.72 -7.79
N THR A 214 1.30 16.47 -9.06
CA THR A 214 1.93 17.49 -9.88
C THR A 214 0.92 18.62 -9.92
N ALA A 215 1.12 19.64 -9.09
CA ALA A 215 0.26 20.81 -9.06
C ALA A 215 0.17 21.33 -10.49
N THR A 216 -1.00 21.15 -11.09
CA THR A 216 -1.21 21.57 -12.47
C THR A 216 -1.53 23.05 -12.44
N THR A 217 -0.87 23.82 -13.29
CA THR A 217 -1.16 25.25 -13.40
C THR A 217 -2.28 25.40 -14.42
N VAL A 218 -3.42 25.90 -13.98
CA VAL A 218 -4.55 26.23 -14.85
C VAL A 218 -4.59 27.75 -14.99
N THR A 219 -4.59 28.23 -16.22
CA THR A 219 -4.75 29.65 -16.56
C THR A 219 -6.07 29.82 -17.30
N THR A 220 -6.97 30.60 -16.71
CA THR A 220 -8.27 30.95 -17.31
C THR A 220 -8.22 32.39 -17.82
N VAL A 221 -8.66 32.59 -19.07
CA VAL A 221 -8.83 33.93 -19.65
C VAL A 221 -10.24 34.41 -19.34
N ILE A 222 -10.34 35.55 -18.66
CA ILE A 222 -11.60 36.23 -18.38
C ILE A 222 -11.74 37.36 -19.39
N THR A 223 -12.81 37.31 -20.18
CA THR A 223 -13.19 38.42 -21.08
C THR A 223 -14.18 39.32 -20.34
N HIS A 224 -13.95 40.64 -20.39
CA HIS A 224 -14.78 41.65 -19.74
C HIS A 224 -15.03 42.84 -20.68
N ASN A 225 -16.07 43.62 -20.38
CA ASN A 225 -16.40 44.85 -21.09
C ASN A 225 -16.52 46.03 -20.13
N SER A 226 -15.48 46.25 -19.31
CA SER A 226 -15.49 47.27 -18.24
C SER A 226 -15.30 48.70 -18.77
N GLY A 227 -15.09 48.88 -20.08
CA GLY A 227 -14.83 50.21 -20.68
C GLY A 227 -13.45 50.81 -20.35
N SER A 228 -12.63 50.10 -19.56
CA SER A 228 -11.26 50.45 -19.18
C SER A 228 -10.43 49.19 -18.93
N THR A 229 -9.10 49.30 -18.97
CA THR A 229 -8.22 48.20 -18.57
C THR A 229 -8.17 48.10 -17.04
N PRO A 230 -8.60 46.99 -16.43
CA PRO A 230 -8.60 46.85 -14.98
C PRO A 230 -7.16 46.75 -14.45
N ASN A 231 -6.95 47.20 -13.22
CA ASN A 231 -5.72 46.96 -12.48
C ASN A 231 -5.92 45.82 -11.46
N GLY A 232 -4.82 45.24 -10.98
CA GLY A 232 -4.87 44.10 -10.05
C GLY A 232 -5.56 44.39 -8.71
N SER A 233 -5.70 45.66 -8.32
CA SER A 233 -6.42 46.07 -7.11
C SER A 233 -7.93 46.19 -7.29
N GLU A 234 -8.44 46.21 -8.52
CA GLU A 234 -9.86 46.27 -8.85
C GLU A 234 -10.52 44.87 -8.95
N ILE A 235 -9.71 43.80 -8.84
CA ILE A 235 -10.16 42.43 -9.04
C ILE A 235 -10.06 41.65 -7.73
N THR A 236 -11.21 41.18 -7.24
CA THR A 236 -11.28 40.29 -6.07
C THR A 236 -11.67 38.89 -6.52
N ILE A 237 -10.86 37.89 -6.12
CA ILE A 237 -11.13 36.47 -6.37
C ILE A 237 -11.61 35.86 -5.05
N ASN A 238 -12.80 35.28 -5.06
CA ASN A 238 -13.38 34.59 -3.93
C ASN A 238 -13.40 33.07 -4.20
N TYR A 239 -13.00 32.28 -3.21
CA TYR A 239 -13.12 30.83 -3.30
C TYR A 239 -14.45 30.41 -2.65
N LEU A 240 -15.23 29.58 -3.34
CA LEU A 240 -16.46 29.02 -2.77
C LEU A 240 -16.18 27.98 -1.67
N GLU A 241 -15.00 27.37 -1.71
CA GLU A 241 -14.49 26.47 -0.69
C GLU A 241 -13.07 26.85 -0.28
N SER A 242 -12.71 26.54 0.97
CA SER A 242 -11.34 26.76 1.46
C SER A 242 -10.42 25.79 0.75
N PRO A 243 -9.40 26.25 -0.01
CA PRO A 243 -8.51 25.36 -0.73
C PRO A 243 -7.74 24.53 0.29
N THR A 244 -8.12 23.27 0.42
CA THR A 244 -7.47 22.36 1.34
C THR A 244 -6.07 22.10 0.78
N THR A 245 -5.08 22.69 1.44
CA THR A 245 -3.64 22.39 1.36
C THR A 245 -2.76 23.01 0.26
N ALA A 246 -3.26 23.90 -0.60
CA ALA A 246 -2.40 24.59 -1.58
C ALA A 246 -2.79 26.06 -1.86
N VAL A 247 -3.02 26.84 -0.80
CA VAL A 247 -3.04 28.31 -0.91
C VAL A 247 -1.61 28.81 -0.86
N ASP A 248 -1.06 29.25 -2.01
CA ASP A 248 -0.09 30.37 -2.06
C ASP A 248 0.48 30.67 -3.46
N THR A 249 -0.17 30.28 -4.56
CA THR A 249 0.19 30.89 -5.85
C THR A 249 -1.03 31.14 -6.71
N ARG A 250 -1.83 32.14 -6.31
CA ARG A 250 -2.73 32.83 -7.23
C ARG A 250 -1.97 34.00 -7.84
N SER A 251 -2.07 34.16 -9.15
CA SER A 251 -1.57 35.36 -9.80
C SER A 251 -2.58 35.86 -10.82
N LEU A 252 -2.86 37.14 -10.75
CA LEU A 252 -3.47 37.87 -11.85
C LEU A 252 -2.38 38.19 -12.87
N GLY A 253 -2.69 38.03 -14.15
CA GLY A 253 -1.78 38.30 -15.25
C GLY A 253 -2.51 38.89 -16.44
N THR A 254 -1.77 39.44 -17.40
CA THR A 254 -2.28 40.02 -18.66
C THR A 254 -3.48 40.93 -18.45
N PHE A 255 -3.28 42.22 -18.19
CA PHE A 255 -4.40 43.16 -18.11
C PHE A 255 -4.56 43.87 -19.45
N SER A 256 -5.76 43.85 -20.03
CA SER A 256 -6.08 44.58 -21.26
C SER A 256 -7.46 45.22 -21.17
N ALA A 257 -7.83 46.00 -22.17
CA ALA A 257 -9.15 46.66 -22.20
C ALA A 257 -10.34 45.69 -22.28
N THR A 258 -10.09 44.40 -22.57
CA THR A 258 -11.15 43.40 -22.77
C THR A 258 -10.89 42.08 -22.07
N GLN A 259 -9.70 41.87 -21.49
CA GLN A 259 -9.31 40.59 -20.90
C GLN A 259 -8.40 40.75 -19.70
N PHE A 260 -8.55 39.83 -18.73
CA PHE A 260 -7.50 39.50 -17.77
C PHE A 260 -7.36 38.00 -17.55
N THR A 261 -6.21 37.55 -17.05
CA THR A 261 -5.98 36.13 -16.74
C THR A 261 -5.89 35.88 -15.25
N ILE A 262 -6.48 34.76 -14.83
CA ILE A 262 -6.32 34.21 -13.48
C ILE A 262 -5.54 32.92 -13.61
N THR A 263 -4.42 32.82 -12.89
CA THR A 263 -3.63 31.59 -12.82
C THR A 263 -3.66 31.03 -11.41
N LEU A 264 -3.98 29.73 -11.32
CA LEU A 264 -4.10 28.99 -10.07
C LEU A 264 -3.30 27.70 -10.17
N LYS A 265 -2.68 27.31 -9.06
CA LYS A 265 -2.15 25.95 -8.87
C LYS A 265 -3.25 25.09 -8.26
N VAL A 266 -3.61 24.01 -8.94
CA VAL A 266 -4.70 23.12 -8.52
C VAL A 266 -4.19 21.70 -8.33
N ASP A 267 -4.81 20.97 -7.41
CA ASP A 267 -4.58 19.53 -7.27
C ASP A 267 -5.35 18.80 -8.38
N PRO A 268 -4.69 18.03 -9.26
CA PRO A 268 -5.37 17.29 -10.32
C PRO A 268 -6.27 16.14 -9.82
N SER A 269 -6.26 15.81 -8.51
CA SER A 269 -7.08 14.74 -7.94
C SER A 269 -8.48 15.18 -7.50
N THR A 270 -8.77 16.49 -7.50
CA THR A 270 -10.09 17.05 -7.20
C THR A 270 -10.57 17.83 -8.42
N ASN A 271 -11.58 17.31 -9.12
CA ASN A 271 -12.16 17.95 -10.31
C ASN A 271 -13.03 19.20 -9.99
N ASP A 272 -13.06 19.67 -8.73
CA ASP A 272 -13.82 20.85 -8.34
C ASP A 272 -12.95 22.11 -8.46
N LEU A 273 -13.21 22.89 -9.51
CA LEU A 273 -12.82 24.31 -9.57
C LEU A 273 -14.07 25.17 -9.57
N ASP A 274 -14.71 25.25 -8.41
CA ASP A 274 -15.83 26.15 -8.17
C ASP A 274 -15.29 27.57 -7.85
N LEU A 275 -14.98 28.31 -8.91
CA LEU A 275 -14.46 29.69 -8.84
C LEU A 275 -15.59 30.71 -9.00
N ILE A 276 -15.73 31.63 -8.03
CA ILE A 276 -16.53 32.85 -8.18
C ILE A 276 -15.60 34.07 -8.12
N TRP A 277 -15.75 34.98 -9.07
CA TRP A 277 -15.02 36.24 -9.08
C TRP A 277 -15.99 37.41 -9.10
N THR A 278 -15.56 38.53 -8.52
CA THR A 278 -16.34 39.77 -8.50
C THR A 278 -15.46 40.89 -9.02
N LEU A 279 -16.00 41.66 -9.98
CA LEU A 279 -15.37 42.87 -10.50
C LEU A 279 -16.21 44.07 -10.06
N GLU A 280 -15.63 44.95 -9.26
CA GLU A 280 -16.30 46.18 -8.84
C GLU A 280 -15.84 47.33 -9.74
N SER A 281 -16.76 47.85 -10.57
CA SER A 281 -16.50 49.00 -11.43
C SER A 281 -16.89 50.28 -10.70
N LEU A 282 -15.94 51.20 -10.51
CA LEU A 282 -16.20 52.54 -9.96
C LEU A 282 -16.90 53.49 -10.96
N ALA A 283 -17.17 53.02 -12.20
CA ALA A 283 -17.91 53.75 -13.22
C ALA A 283 -19.22 53.01 -13.60
N ALA A 284 -20.23 53.77 -14.05
CA ALA A 284 -21.55 53.26 -14.39
C ALA A 284 -21.45 52.08 -15.40
N PRO A 285 -21.99 50.90 -15.06
CA PRO A 285 -21.77 49.70 -15.87
C PRO A 285 -22.55 49.77 -17.18
N ILE A 286 -21.86 49.53 -18.30
CA ILE A 286 -22.48 49.30 -19.61
C ILE A 286 -22.40 47.81 -19.94
N GLY A 287 -23.13 46.98 -19.17
CA GLY A 287 -23.36 45.55 -19.42
C GLY A 287 -22.14 44.62 -19.27
N ILE A 288 -22.30 43.57 -18.48
CA ILE A 288 -21.34 42.46 -18.39
C ILE A 288 -21.88 41.32 -19.24
N CYS A 289 -21.15 40.90 -20.27
CA CYS A 289 -21.44 39.69 -21.04
C CYS A 289 -20.37 38.64 -20.73
N LEU A 290 -20.78 37.44 -20.32
CA LEU A 290 -19.92 36.33 -19.95
C LEU A 290 -20.05 35.23 -21.01
N GLU A 291 -19.00 35.00 -21.79
CA GLU A 291 -18.85 33.77 -22.57
C GLU A 291 -17.62 33.02 -22.05
N ALA A 292 -17.85 31.86 -21.42
CA ALA A 292 -16.79 30.88 -21.18
C ALA A 292 -16.57 30.13 -22.50
N GLY A 293 -15.33 30.10 -22.98
CA GLY A 293 -14.95 29.43 -24.22
C GLY A 293 -15.42 27.97 -24.27
N ALA A 294 -15.88 27.56 -25.45
CA ALA A 294 -16.63 26.33 -25.69
C ALA A 294 -15.94 25.04 -25.22
N SER A 295 -16.31 24.53 -24.05
CA SER A 295 -16.49 23.09 -23.74
C SER A 295 -16.81 22.83 -22.26
N ALA A 296 -17.95 23.29 -21.73
CA ALA A 296 -18.63 22.70 -20.57
C ALA A 296 -20.01 23.35 -20.38
N GLU A 297 -20.96 22.57 -19.87
CA GLU A 297 -22.41 22.85 -19.76
C GLU A 297 -22.80 24.19 -19.14
N PHE A 298 -23.96 24.71 -19.59
CA PHE A 298 -24.61 25.90 -19.07
C PHE A 298 -25.07 25.73 -17.61
N GLN A 299 -24.70 26.66 -16.73
CA GLN A 299 -25.39 26.92 -15.46
C GLN A 299 -26.08 28.29 -15.55
N PRO A 300 -27.42 28.39 -15.37
CA PRO A 300 -28.10 29.68 -15.40
C PRO A 300 -27.81 30.47 -14.11
N ILE A 301 -27.19 31.65 -14.26
CA ILE A 301 -27.07 32.62 -13.16
C ILE A 301 -28.24 33.60 -13.29
N PHE A 302 -29.16 33.55 -12.31
CA PHE A 302 -30.22 34.55 -12.17
C PHE A 302 -29.63 35.84 -11.60
N LEU A 303 -29.75 36.92 -12.36
CA LEU A 303 -29.45 38.28 -11.93
C LEU A 303 -30.69 38.90 -11.26
N THR A 304 -30.60 39.19 -9.96
CA THR A 304 -31.48 40.19 -9.34
C THR A 304 -30.73 41.51 -9.34
N ILE A 305 -31.27 42.50 -10.06
CA ILE A 305 -30.78 43.87 -10.06
C ILE A 305 -31.66 44.63 -9.06
N GLU A 306 -31.07 45.16 -7.98
CA GLU A 306 -31.58 46.37 -7.33
C GLU A 306 -30.78 47.58 -7.84
#